data_AF-A0A1G2Q8E0-F1
#
_entry.id   AF-A0A1G2Q8E0-F1
#
_cell.length_a   1.000
_cell.length_b   1.000
_cell.length_c   1.000
_cell.angle_alpha   90.00
_cell.angle_beta   90.00
_cell.angle_gamma   90.00
#
_symmetry.space_group_name_H-M   'P 1'
#
loop_
_entity.id
_entity.type
_entity.pdbx_description
1 polymer ?
#
loop_
_entity_poly.entity_id
_entity_poly.type
_entity_poly.pdbx_seq_one_letter_code
_entity_poly.pdbx_strand_id
1 'polypeptide(L)' 'MPTQKREQSNIRKLTKIGGKSIGLTLPIEMVRGLGWKEKQKVVVKRVKRGLLINDWKRR' A
#
# COMPACT_ATOMS: atom_id res chain seq x y z
N MET A 1 -0.37 -12.49 -26.06
CA MET A 1 -0.84 -11.24 -25.42
C MET A 1 0.38 -10.54 -24.82
N PRO A 2 0.78 -9.33 -25.27
CA PRO A 2 2.03 -8.74 -24.82
C PRO A 2 1.89 -8.25 -23.37
N THR A 3 2.81 -8.71 -22.52
CA THR A 3 2.85 -8.57 -21.05
C THR A 3 3.20 -7.16 -20.55
N GLN A 4 3.01 -6.13 -21.37
CA GLN A 4 3.45 -4.74 -21.13
C GLN A 4 2.69 -3.99 -20.01
N LYS A 5 1.77 -4.65 -19.29
CA LYS A 5 0.81 -3.99 -18.39
C LYS A 5 1.08 -4.17 -16.89
N ARG A 6 2.18 -4.82 -16.49
CA ARG A 6 2.47 -5.10 -15.06
C ARG A 6 3.34 -4.07 -14.36
N GLU A 7 4.18 -3.32 -15.07
CA GLU A 7 5.07 -2.34 -14.40
C GLU A 7 4.35 -1.05 -14.04
N GLN A 8 3.49 -0.53 -14.93
CA GLN A 8 2.68 0.65 -14.64
C GLN A 8 1.64 0.42 -13.52
N SER A 9 1.22 -0.83 -13.27
CA SER A 9 0.20 -1.11 -12.26
C SER A 9 0.66 -0.85 -10.83
N ASN A 10 1.96 -0.70 -10.59
CA ASN A 10 2.52 -0.42 -9.27
C ASN A 10 2.71 1.08 -9.00
N ILE A 11 2.62 1.93 -10.03
CA ILE A 11 2.69 3.39 -9.88
C ILE A 11 1.29 3.91 -9.57
N ARG A 12 1.13 4.54 -8.41
CA ARG A 12 -0.17 5.04 -7.92
C ARG A 12 -0.06 6.50 -7.50
N LYS A 13 -1.12 7.26 -7.74
CA LYS A 13 -1.22 8.64 -7.27
C LYS A 13 -1.56 8.64 -5.77
N LEU A 14 -1.03 9.64 -5.09
CA LEU A 14 -1.43 9.99 -3.74
C LEU A 14 -2.71 10.83 -3.79
N THR A 15 -3.69 10.48 -2.98
CA THR A 15 -4.99 11.16 -2.94
C THR A 15 -5.22 11.75 -1.56
N LYS A 16 -5.67 13.00 -1.49
CA LYS A 16 -6.03 13.62 -0.22
C LYS A 16 -7.25 12.92 0.38
N ILE A 17 -7.15 12.47 1.63
CA ILE A 17 -8.26 11.93 2.42
C ILE A 17 -8.50 12.88 3.60
N GLY A 18 -9.64 13.58 3.59
CA GLY A 18 -9.95 14.59 4.60
C GLY A 18 -9.06 15.84 4.51
N GLY A 19 -8.72 16.43 5.65
CA GLY A 19 -7.99 17.71 5.72
C GLY A 19 -6.47 17.60 5.63
N LYS A 20 -5.86 16.68 6.41
CA LYS A 20 -4.40 16.60 6.61
C LYS A 20 -3.78 15.24 6.24
N SER A 21 -4.58 14.30 5.77
CA SER A 21 -4.13 12.93 5.46
C SER A 21 -4.10 12.67 3.96
N ILE A 22 -3.21 11.78 3.56
CA ILE A 22 -3.09 11.31 2.18
C ILE A 22 -3.23 9.80 2.19
N GLY A 23 -4.08 9.29 1.30
CA GLY A 23 -4.22 7.87 1.00
C GLY A 23 -3.38 7.45 -0.20
N LEU A 24 -2.94 6.19 -0.16
CA LEU A 24 -2.35 5.47 -1.27
C LEU A 24 -3.19 4.20 -1.47
N THR A 25 -3.59 3.93 -2.71
CA THR A 25 -4.24 2.66 -3.05
C THR A 25 -3.20 1.61 -3.37
N LEU A 26 -3.36 0.41 -2.80
CA LEU A 26 -2.48 -0.72 -3.08
C LEU A 26 -3.16 -1.64 -4.10
N PRO A 27 -2.43 -2.19 -5.09
CA PRO A 27 -2.96 -3.21 -5.97
C PRO A 27 -3.50 -4.41 -5.19
N ILE A 28 -4.68 -4.92 -5.57
CA ILE A 28 -5.36 -6.00 -4.84
C ILE A 28 -4.53 -7.29 -4.78
N GLU A 29 -3.74 -7.58 -5.82
CA GLU A 29 -2.85 -8.75 -5.86
C GLU A 29 -1.78 -8.69 -4.76
N MET A 30 -1.23 -7.49 -4.49
CA MET A 30 -0.26 -7.27 -3.42
C MET A 30 -0.90 -7.43 -2.05
N VAL A 31 -2.08 -6.85 -1.85
CA VAL A 31 -2.84 -6.96 -0.58
C VAL A 31 -3.16 -8.42 -0.27
N ARG A 32 -3.62 -9.18 -1.27
CA ARG A 32 -3.92 -10.61 -1.13
C ARG A 32 -2.65 -11.45 -0.90
N GLY A 33 -1.55 -11.15 -1.60
CA GLY A 33 -0.27 -11.82 -1.42
C GLY A 33 0.32 -11.63 -0.01
N LEU A 34 0.04 -10.48 0.62
CA LEU A 34 0.40 -10.21 2.02
C LEU A 34 -0.59 -10.84 3.03
N GLY A 35 -1.70 -11.41 2.57
CA GLY A 35 -2.76 -11.95 3.44
C GLY A 35 -3.51 -10.88 4.24
N TRP A 36 -3.41 -9.61 3.84
CA TRP A 36 -4.08 -8.51 4.54
C TRP A 36 -5.59 -8.53 4.30
N LYS A 37 -6.33 -8.25 5.37
CA LYS A 37 -7.79 -8.20 5.35
C LYS A 37 -8.29 -6.76 5.48
N GLU A 38 -9.53 -6.55 5.08
CA GLU A 38 -10.21 -5.28 5.27
C GLU A 38 -10.18 -4.87 6.76
N LYS A 39 -9.98 -3.58 7.04
CA LYS A 39 -9.94 -2.99 8.39
C LYS A 39 -8.81 -3.50 9.31
N GLN A 40 -7.87 -4.31 8.79
CA GLN A 40 -6.67 -4.71 9.52
C GLN A 40 -5.78 -3.51 9.85
N LYS A 41 -5.16 -3.54 11.02
CA LYS A 41 -4.20 -2.52 11.44
C LYS A 41 -2.81 -2.85 10.90
N VAL A 42 -2.14 -1.82 10.40
CA VAL A 42 -0.75 -1.88 9.92
C VAL A 42 0.05 -0.73 10.54
N VAL A 43 1.37 -0.90 10.59
CA VAL A 43 2.31 0.11 11.06
C VAL A 43 3.04 0.69 9.86
N VAL A 44 3.02 2.01 9.74
CA VAL A 44 3.77 2.76 8.70
C VAL A 44 5.03 3.34 9.34
N LYS A 45 6.20 3.03 8.77
CA LYS A 45 7.51 3.53 9.22
C LYS A 45 8.20 4.31 8.11
N ARG A 46 8.85 5.42 8.46
CA ARG A 46 9.71 6.15 7.52
C ARG A 46 11.03 5.41 7.31
N VAL A 47 11.45 5.29 6.06
CA VAL A 47 12.78 4.79 5.67
C VAL A 47 13.44 5.81 4.73
N LYS A 48 14.75 5.66 4.46
CA LYS A 48 15.56 6.66 3.73
C LYS A 48 14.92 7.17 2.43
N ARG A 49 14.27 6.29 1.65
CA ARG A 49 13.67 6.62 0.35
C ARG A 49 12.16 6.34 0.26
N GLY A 50 11.45 6.24 1.38
CA GLY A 50 10.02 5.95 1.33
C GLY A 50 9.40 5.55 2.66
N LEU A 51 8.35 4.74 2.57
CA LEU A 51 7.62 4.18 3.70
C LEU A 51 7.66 2.66 3.65
N LEU A 52 7.82 2.04 4.82
CA LEU A 52 7.66 0.62 5.01
C LEU A 52 6.35 0.38 5.78
N ILE A 53 5.48 -0.46 5.24
CA ILE A 53 4.19 -0.82 5.86
C ILE A 53 4.28 -2.28 6.30
N ASN A 54 4.10 -2.53 7.60
CA ASN A 54 4.17 -3.88 8.18
C ASN A 54 2.91 -4.20 8.97
N ASP A 55 2.63 -5.48 9.18
CA ASP A 55 1.57 -5.92 10.08
C ASP A 55 1.76 -5.40 11.51
N TRP A 56 0.67 -4.94 12.09
CA TRP A 56 0.65 -4.55 13.49
C TRP A 56 0.56 -5.81 14.37
N LYS A 57 1.71 -6.25 14.87
CA LYS A 57 1.78 -7.32 15.87
C LYS A 57 1.37 -6.76 17.24
N ARG A 58 0.29 -7.28 17.83
CA ARG A 58 0.00 -7.08 19.25
C ARG A 58 1.12 -7.72 20.06
N ARG A 59 1.66 -6.98 21.03
CA ARG A 59 2.49 -7.53 22.09
C ARG A 59 1.59 -8.14 23.16
#